data_AF-A0A835KWI7-F1
#
_entry.id   AF-A0A835KWI7-F1
#
_cell.length_a   1.000
_cell.length_b   1.000
_cell.length_c   1.000
_cell.angle_alpha   90.00
_cell.angle_beta   90.00
_cell.angle_gamma   90.00
#
_symmetry.space_group_name_H-M   'P 1'
#
loop_
_entity.id
_entity.type
_entity.pdbx_description
1 polymer ?
#
loop_
_entity_poly.entity_id
_entity_poly.type
_entity_poly.pdbx_seq_one_letter_code
_entity_poly.pdbx_strand_id
1 'polypeptide(L)'
;MDDARAPPLPGAAEEYVRDSIHSSLGLPVSDRSLRLKLLASEEQRHRLQDHVFSLEEDLRAAQRRIDLLKAEAAMNAAGLRRCVEDKEAVATAYAQLNAKCTKECELYERDLQRAMESCDDLARENSDLRARLHLNADVAALEARVQELEKDKETLKMNLDTAEAEVITLSEDNRVLDEENKRLLGLLEKERQRRSERKKSASTSIKNKRKSSSLRDGSPAGRALDFDVADSSRHPLSPLPHNSPPDYRAHKK
;
A
#
# COMPACT_ATOMS: atom_id res chain seq x y z
N MET A 1 -37.24 68.96 107.35
CA MET A 1 -37.25 69.19 105.89
C MET A 1 -35.85 69.60 105.53
N ASP A 2 -35.04 68.59 105.21
CA ASP A 2 -33.68 68.76 104.67
C ASP A 2 -33.78 69.52 103.35
N ASP A 3 -33.26 70.75 103.31
CA ASP A 3 -33.04 71.43 102.04
C ASP A 3 -31.58 71.19 101.64
N ALA A 4 -31.43 70.27 100.69
CA ALA A 4 -30.19 69.71 100.21
C ALA A 4 -29.32 70.81 99.59
N ARG A 5 -28.36 71.31 100.38
CA ARG A 5 -27.33 72.22 99.89
C ARG A 5 -26.48 71.45 98.88
N ALA A 6 -26.75 71.68 97.61
CA ALA A 6 -25.98 71.13 96.50
C ALA A 6 -24.48 71.39 96.73
N PRO A 7 -23.61 70.40 96.44
CA PRO A 7 -22.18 70.56 96.64
C PRO A 7 -21.70 71.78 95.84
N PRO A 8 -20.82 72.64 96.40
CA PRO A 8 -20.36 73.84 95.71
C PRO A 8 -19.74 73.40 94.39
N LEU A 9 -20.31 73.87 93.27
CA LEU A 9 -19.67 73.71 91.99
C LEU A 9 -18.29 74.37 92.09
N PRO A 10 -17.23 73.75 91.58
CA PRO A 10 -15.87 74.28 91.70
C PRO A 10 -15.88 75.74 91.25
N GLY A 11 -15.33 76.66 92.06
CA GLY A 11 -15.54 78.11 91.89
C GLY A 11 -15.21 78.69 90.51
N ALA A 12 -14.51 77.94 89.65
CA ALA A 12 -14.30 78.26 88.25
C ALA A 12 -15.57 78.12 87.36
N ALA A 13 -16.49 77.20 87.69
CA ALA A 13 -17.72 76.95 86.93
C ALA A 13 -18.78 78.04 87.18
N GLU A 14 -18.96 78.49 88.43
CA GLU A 14 -19.88 79.60 88.76
C GLU A 14 -19.42 80.92 88.15
N GLU A 15 -18.11 81.16 88.11
CA GLU A 15 -17.52 82.34 87.49
C GLU A 15 -17.61 82.29 85.95
N TYR A 16 -17.44 81.11 85.34
CA TYR A 16 -17.65 80.92 83.91
C TYR A 16 -19.12 81.19 83.51
N VAL A 17 -20.08 80.68 84.28
CA VAL A 17 -21.52 80.93 84.06
C VAL A 17 -21.85 82.42 84.21
N ARG A 18 -21.33 83.07 85.26
CA ARG A 18 -21.50 84.50 85.50
C ARG A 18 -20.93 85.33 84.36
N ASP A 19 -19.70 85.06 83.93
CA ASP A 19 -19.03 85.80 82.86
C ASP A 19 -19.64 85.53 81.47
N SER A 20 -20.23 84.34 81.27
CA SER A 20 -21.03 84.02 80.08
C SER A 20 -22.33 84.82 80.01
N ILE A 21 -23.01 85.00 81.16
CA ILE A 21 -24.20 85.87 81.28
C ILE A 21 -23.81 87.34 81.05
N HIS A 22 -22.72 87.84 81.64
CA HIS A 22 -22.24 89.21 81.44
C HIS A 22 -21.89 89.47 79.97
N SER A 23 -21.22 88.52 79.31
CA SER A 23 -20.90 88.59 77.88
C SER A 23 -22.14 88.62 77.00
N SER A 24 -23.21 87.90 77.37
CA SER A 24 -24.47 87.86 76.62
C SER A 24 -25.30 89.14 76.78
N LEU A 25 -25.10 89.88 77.88
CA LEU A 25 -25.75 91.16 78.19
C LEU A 25 -24.93 92.38 77.72
N GLY A 26 -23.80 92.17 77.04
CA GLY A 26 -22.92 93.25 76.56
C GLY A 26 -22.11 93.96 77.66
N LEU A 27 -22.01 93.35 78.85
CA LEU A 27 -21.23 93.89 79.97
C LEU A 27 -19.74 93.53 79.84
N PRO A 28 -18.82 94.33 80.42
CA PRO A 28 -17.39 94.06 80.35
C PRO A 28 -17.05 92.72 81.00
N VAL A 29 -16.32 91.87 80.27
CA VAL A 29 -15.86 90.56 80.76
C VAL A 29 -14.71 90.77 81.75
N SER A 30 -14.63 89.94 82.79
CA SER A 30 -13.53 89.97 83.75
C SER A 30 -12.18 89.68 83.07
N ASP A 31 -11.12 90.36 83.49
CA ASP A 31 -9.75 90.13 83.01
C ASP A 31 -9.32 88.66 83.21
N ARG A 32 -9.80 88.04 84.30
CA ARG A 32 -9.54 86.64 84.61
C ARG A 32 -10.15 85.68 83.57
N SER A 33 -11.39 85.90 83.14
CA SER A 33 -12.03 85.04 82.13
C SER A 33 -11.41 85.19 80.74
N LEU A 34 -11.01 86.41 80.37
CA LEU A 34 -10.26 86.64 79.12
C LEU A 34 -8.93 85.88 79.12
N ARG A 35 -8.16 85.93 80.22
CA ARG A 35 -6.90 85.17 80.35
C ARG A 35 -7.11 83.66 80.25
N LEU A 36 -8.15 83.11 80.90
CA LEU A 36 -8.46 81.67 80.80
C LEU A 36 -8.85 81.25 79.39
N LYS A 37 -9.69 82.04 78.70
CA LYS A 37 -10.07 81.78 77.31
C LYS A 37 -8.88 81.86 76.36
N LEU A 38 -7.98 82.83 76.57
CA LEU A 38 -6.74 82.94 75.82
C LEU A 38 -5.90 81.66 75.97
N LEU A 39 -5.64 81.23 77.21
CA LEU A 39 -4.87 80.02 77.52
C LEU A 39 -5.50 78.76 76.91
N ALA A 40 -6.82 78.60 77.01
CA ALA A 40 -7.55 77.48 76.39
C ALA A 40 -7.46 77.50 74.86
N SER A 41 -7.56 78.70 74.24
CA SER A 41 -7.41 78.85 72.78
C SER A 41 -5.98 78.56 72.31
N GLU A 42 -4.97 78.92 73.10
CA GLU A 42 -3.56 78.65 72.82
C GLU A 42 -3.28 77.15 72.89
N GLU A 43 -3.79 76.46 73.90
CA GLU A 43 -3.68 75.00 74.01
C GLU A 43 -4.37 74.29 72.85
N GLN A 44 -5.58 74.73 72.47
CA GLN A 44 -6.29 74.18 71.31
C GLN A 44 -5.53 74.43 70.01
N ARG A 45 -4.92 75.61 69.83
CA ARG A 45 -4.09 75.94 68.67
C ARG A 45 -2.89 75.00 68.59
N HIS A 46 -2.22 74.70 69.70
CA HIS A 46 -1.11 73.74 69.74
C HIS A 46 -1.54 72.34 69.33
N ARG A 47 -2.64 71.81 69.89
CA ARG A 47 -3.17 70.48 69.48
C ARG A 47 -3.53 70.41 68.00
N LEU A 48 -4.12 71.47 67.46
CA LEU A 48 -4.43 71.54 66.02
C LEU A 48 -3.16 71.58 65.18
N GLN A 49 -2.13 72.32 65.61
CA GLN A 49 -0.84 72.33 64.92
C GLN A 49 -0.20 70.95 64.87
N ASP A 50 -0.17 70.23 66.00
CA ASP A 50 0.35 68.87 66.06
C ASP A 50 -0.41 67.93 65.11
N HIS A 51 -1.73 68.08 65.04
CA HIS A 51 -2.55 67.29 64.13
C HIS A 51 -2.27 67.61 62.66
N VAL A 52 -2.10 68.90 62.31
CA VAL A 52 -1.70 69.31 60.97
C VAL A 52 -0.36 68.69 60.59
N PHE A 53 0.64 68.73 61.48
CA PHE A 53 1.95 68.12 61.21
C PHE A 53 1.84 66.61 60.96
N SER A 54 1.05 65.89 61.77
CA SER A 54 0.80 64.46 61.56
C SER A 54 0.15 64.18 60.21
N LEU A 55 -0.90 64.94 59.85
CA LEU A 55 -1.60 64.76 58.57
C LEU A 55 -0.71 65.07 57.37
N GLU A 56 0.18 66.05 57.46
CA GLU A 56 1.15 66.33 56.41
C GLU A 56 2.17 65.20 56.24
N GLU A 57 2.61 64.59 57.33
CA GLU A 57 3.50 63.43 57.27
C GLU A 57 2.81 62.23 56.62
N ASP A 58 1.58 61.94 57.01
CA ASP A 58 0.76 60.88 56.42
C ASP A 58 0.50 61.13 54.93
N LEU A 59 0.19 62.37 54.55
CA LEU A 59 0.00 62.75 53.15
C LEU A 59 1.28 62.54 52.34
N ARG A 60 2.44 62.95 52.87
CA ARG A 60 3.74 62.72 52.23
C ARG A 60 4.06 61.23 52.12
N ALA A 61 3.72 60.43 53.12
CA ALA A 61 3.91 58.97 53.10
C ALA A 61 3.00 58.29 52.06
N ALA A 62 1.72 58.67 52.01
CA ALA A 62 0.76 58.20 51.02
C ALA A 62 1.21 58.55 49.59
N GLN A 63 1.70 59.77 49.37
CA GLN A 63 2.20 60.19 48.06
C GLN A 63 3.38 59.35 47.60
N ARG A 64 4.38 59.11 48.47
CA ARG A 64 5.50 58.21 48.14
C ARG A 64 5.03 56.80 47.77
N ARG A 65 4.02 56.28 48.48
CA ARG A 65 3.45 54.97 48.18
C ARG A 65 2.74 54.93 46.84
N ILE A 66 2.00 55.98 46.48
CA ILE A 66 1.39 56.12 45.16
C ILE A 66 2.45 56.11 44.07
N ASP A 67 3.56 56.83 44.25
CA ASP A 67 4.62 56.92 43.24
C ASP A 67 5.33 55.57 43.03
N LEU A 68 5.57 54.82 44.12
CA LEU A 68 6.10 53.45 44.04
C LEU A 68 5.15 52.52 43.28
N LEU A 69 3.86 52.54 43.60
CA LEU A 69 2.86 51.71 42.92
C LEU A 69 2.73 52.06 41.44
N LYS A 70 2.84 53.35 41.08
CA LYS A 70 2.85 53.78 39.67
C LYS A 70 4.08 53.26 38.93
N ALA A 71 5.26 53.32 39.54
CA ALA A 71 6.48 52.79 38.94
C ALA A 71 6.40 51.27 38.75
N GLU A 72 5.91 50.54 39.75
CA GLU A 72 5.70 49.10 39.67
C GLU A 72 4.69 48.73 38.58
N ALA A 73 3.54 49.41 38.53
CA ALA A 73 2.53 49.20 37.50
C ALA A 73 3.09 49.48 36.08
N ALA A 74 3.90 50.51 35.92
CA ALA A 74 4.53 50.84 34.64
C ALA A 74 5.51 49.75 34.17
N MET A 75 6.35 49.23 35.09
CA MET A 75 7.25 48.12 34.79
C MET A 75 6.48 46.84 34.45
N ASN A 76 5.46 46.50 35.22
CA ASN A 76 4.62 45.32 34.96
C ASN A 76 3.91 45.43 33.62
N ALA A 77 3.37 46.60 33.27
CA ALA A 77 2.75 46.82 31.97
C ALA A 77 3.75 46.67 30.82
N ALA A 78 4.98 47.16 30.97
CA ALA A 78 6.04 46.98 29.97
C ALA A 78 6.44 45.51 29.81
N GLY A 79 6.60 44.79 30.93
CA GLY A 79 6.91 43.36 30.92
C GLY A 79 5.81 42.53 30.25
N LEU A 80 4.54 42.85 30.54
CA LEU A 80 3.41 42.16 29.92
C LEU A 80 3.35 42.41 28.41
N ARG A 81 3.57 43.65 27.95
CA ARG A 81 3.64 43.96 26.51
C ARG A 81 4.69 43.14 25.79
N ARG A 82 5.92 43.10 26.33
CA ARG A 82 7.00 42.29 25.76
C ARG A 82 6.65 40.79 25.72
N CYS A 83 6.03 40.27 26.78
CA CYS A 83 5.59 38.88 26.81
C CYS A 83 4.53 38.57 25.74
N VAL A 84 3.62 39.51 25.46
CA VAL A 84 2.64 39.38 24.38
C VAL A 84 3.33 39.38 23.02
N GLU A 85 4.24 40.34 22.77
CA GLU A 85 5.02 40.42 21.53
C GLU A 85 5.82 39.14 21.27
N ASP A 86 6.50 38.61 22.29
CA ASP A 86 7.27 37.36 22.20
C ASP A 86 6.34 36.16 21.89
N LYS A 87 5.16 36.11 22.50
CA LYS A 87 4.16 35.05 22.23
C LYS A 87 3.62 35.13 20.81
N GLU A 88 3.33 36.32 20.31
CA GLU A 88 2.88 36.54 18.94
C GLU A 88 3.97 36.16 17.92
N ALA A 89 5.23 36.51 18.20
CA ALA A 89 6.37 36.10 17.39
C ALA A 89 6.51 34.56 17.34
N VAL A 90 6.37 33.87 18.48
CA VAL A 90 6.39 32.40 18.52
C VAL A 90 5.21 31.80 17.76
N ALA A 91 4.00 32.34 17.93
CA ALA A 91 2.80 31.85 17.23
C ALA A 91 2.94 31.97 15.71
N THR A 92 3.47 33.10 15.22
CA THR A 92 3.73 33.29 13.79
C THR A 92 4.80 32.34 13.26
N ALA A 93 5.90 32.14 14.00
CA ALA A 93 6.93 31.17 13.63
C ALA A 93 6.39 29.73 13.58
N TYR A 94 5.54 29.35 14.55
CA TYR A 94 4.88 28.05 14.57
C TYR A 94 3.95 27.86 13.36
N ALA A 95 3.14 28.87 13.03
CA ALA A 95 2.26 28.82 11.86
C ALA A 95 3.06 28.67 10.54
N GLN A 96 4.18 29.38 10.41
CA GLN A 96 5.07 29.25 9.25
C GLN A 96 5.70 27.86 9.16
N LEU A 97 6.16 27.31 10.29
CA LEU A 97 6.73 25.96 10.34
C LEU A 97 5.69 24.91 9.98
N ASN A 98 4.47 25.03 10.51
CA ASN A 98 3.37 24.13 10.19
C ASN A 98 3.01 24.19 8.69
N ALA A 99 2.95 25.39 8.11
CA ALA A 99 2.70 25.56 6.68
C ALA A 99 3.81 24.95 5.80
N LYS A 100 5.08 25.03 6.22
CA LYS A 100 6.19 24.37 5.53
C LYS A 100 6.07 22.86 5.61
N CYS A 101 5.87 22.32 6.81
CA CYS A 101 5.72 20.89 7.04
C CYS A 101 4.55 20.30 6.23
N THR A 102 3.40 20.99 6.21
CA THR A 102 2.23 20.58 5.41
C THR A 102 2.59 20.47 3.93
N LYS A 103 3.28 21.47 3.37
CA LYS A 103 3.73 21.44 1.97
C LYS A 103 4.72 20.31 1.68
N GLU A 104 5.64 20.04 2.59
CA GLU A 104 6.58 18.93 2.45
C GLU A 104 5.85 17.59 2.45
N CYS A 105 4.88 17.39 3.34
CA CYS A 105 4.01 16.20 3.34
C CYS A 105 3.27 16.03 2.01
N GLU A 106 2.66 17.10 1.47
CA GLU A 106 1.98 17.08 0.17
C GLU A 106 2.92 16.68 -0.99
N LEU A 107 4.17 17.17 -0.96
CA LEU A 107 5.17 16.82 -1.97
C LEU A 107 5.57 15.34 -1.88
N TYR A 108 5.80 14.82 -0.67
CA TYR A 108 6.12 13.41 -0.46
C TYR A 108 4.98 12.48 -0.91
N GLU A 109 3.74 12.83 -0.61
CA GLU A 109 2.56 12.09 -1.07
C GLU A 109 2.49 12.07 -2.60
N ARG A 110 2.75 13.21 -3.25
CA ARG A 110 2.75 13.31 -4.71
C ARG A 110 3.90 12.53 -5.37
N ASP A 111 5.08 12.50 -4.75
CA ASP A 111 6.21 11.70 -5.23
C ASP A 111 5.90 10.20 -5.10
N LEU A 112 5.32 9.77 -3.97
CA LEU A 112 4.89 8.39 -3.77
C LEU A 112 3.86 7.96 -4.81
N GLN A 113 2.85 8.80 -5.05
CA GLN A 113 1.82 8.53 -6.04
C GLN A 113 2.41 8.37 -7.46
N ARG A 114 3.35 9.25 -7.85
CA ARG A 114 4.06 9.14 -9.14
C ARG A 114 4.88 7.86 -9.24
N ALA A 115 5.53 7.44 -8.15
CA ALA A 115 6.28 6.18 -8.12
C ALA A 115 5.35 4.97 -8.29
N MET A 116 4.18 4.99 -7.65
CA MET A 116 3.17 3.93 -7.79
C MET A 116 2.63 3.85 -9.23
N GLU A 117 2.28 4.99 -9.83
CA GLU A 117 1.83 5.05 -11.23
C GLU A 117 2.88 4.50 -12.21
N SER A 118 4.16 4.82 -11.98
CA SER A 118 5.27 4.27 -12.76
C SER A 118 5.41 2.76 -12.61
N CYS A 119 5.25 2.22 -11.39
CA CYS A 119 5.24 0.77 -11.18
C CYS A 119 4.08 0.09 -11.91
N ASP A 120 2.89 0.69 -11.92
CA ASP A 120 1.74 0.17 -12.65
C ASP A 120 1.97 0.17 -14.16
N ASP A 121 2.56 1.24 -14.70
CA ASP A 121 2.93 1.34 -16.12
C ASP A 121 3.95 0.25 -16.50
N LEU A 122 5.01 0.07 -15.71
CA LEU A 122 6.01 -0.98 -15.91
C LEU A 122 5.39 -2.39 -15.80
N ALA A 123 4.43 -2.59 -14.91
CA ALA A 123 3.73 -3.87 -14.80
C ALA A 123 2.90 -4.18 -16.06
N ARG A 124 2.24 -3.17 -16.63
CA ARG A 124 1.52 -3.31 -17.91
C ARG A 124 2.48 -3.61 -19.05
N GLU A 125 3.57 -2.85 -19.19
CA GLU A 125 4.59 -3.10 -20.22
C GLU A 125 5.19 -4.51 -20.10
N ASN A 126 5.47 -4.97 -18.88
CA ASN A 126 5.98 -6.32 -18.65
C ASN A 126 4.98 -7.40 -19.09
N SER A 127 3.69 -7.20 -18.82
CA SER A 127 2.64 -8.11 -19.28
C SER A 127 2.53 -8.16 -20.80
N ASP A 128 2.63 -7.00 -21.48
CA ASP A 128 2.62 -6.91 -22.93
C ASP A 128 3.84 -7.58 -23.56
N LEU A 129 5.03 -7.37 -22.98
CA LEU A 129 6.26 -8.03 -23.44
C LEU A 129 6.19 -9.54 -23.29
N ARG A 130 5.64 -10.06 -22.17
CA ARG A 130 5.40 -11.50 -22.00
C ARG A 130 4.43 -12.04 -23.04
N ALA A 131 3.35 -11.34 -23.32
CA ALA A 131 2.40 -11.74 -24.37
C ALA A 131 3.06 -11.81 -25.75
N ARG A 132 3.90 -10.81 -26.09
CA ARG A 132 4.68 -10.80 -27.34
C ARG A 132 5.68 -11.94 -27.41
N LEU A 133 6.37 -12.25 -26.31
CA LEU A 133 7.30 -13.37 -26.25
C LEU A 133 6.59 -14.70 -26.47
N HIS A 134 5.40 -14.90 -25.90
CA HIS A 134 4.58 -16.09 -26.16
C HIS A 134 4.20 -16.20 -27.64
N LEU A 135 3.72 -15.11 -28.25
CA LEU A 135 3.38 -15.10 -29.67
C LEU A 135 4.61 -15.45 -30.55
N ASN A 136 5.78 -14.91 -30.22
CA ASN A 136 7.01 -15.23 -30.95
C ASN A 136 7.40 -16.71 -30.81
N ALA A 137 7.21 -17.30 -29.63
CA ALA A 137 7.44 -18.73 -29.42
C ALA A 137 6.47 -19.58 -30.25
N ASP A 138 5.20 -19.18 -30.34
CA ASP A 138 4.20 -19.85 -31.17
C ASP A 138 4.55 -19.77 -32.65
N VAL A 139 4.99 -18.59 -33.13
CA VAL A 139 5.47 -18.41 -34.51
C VAL A 139 6.67 -19.33 -34.79
N ALA A 140 7.66 -19.38 -33.90
CA ALA A 140 8.82 -20.26 -34.06
C ALA A 140 8.42 -21.76 -34.10
N ALA A 141 7.44 -22.16 -33.29
CA ALA A 141 6.91 -23.52 -33.31
C ALA A 141 6.18 -23.85 -34.63
N LEU A 142 5.41 -22.89 -35.15
CA LEU A 142 4.77 -23.03 -36.47
C LEU A 142 5.79 -23.10 -37.60
N GLU A 143 6.83 -22.26 -37.57
CA GLU A 143 7.93 -22.30 -38.54
C GLU A 143 8.62 -23.68 -38.55
N ALA A 144 8.92 -24.23 -37.37
CA ALA A 144 9.51 -25.56 -37.25
C ALA A 144 8.59 -26.65 -37.84
N ARG A 145 7.28 -26.56 -37.60
CA ARG A 145 6.30 -27.50 -38.15
C ARG A 145 6.17 -27.39 -39.67
N VAL A 146 6.23 -26.18 -40.21
CA VAL A 146 6.24 -25.95 -41.67
C VAL A 146 7.47 -26.61 -42.29
N GLN A 147 8.66 -26.41 -41.72
CA GLN A 147 9.89 -27.04 -42.23
C GLN A 147 9.84 -28.57 -42.18
N GLU A 148 9.21 -29.15 -41.14
CA GLU A 148 9.01 -30.60 -41.05
C GLU A 148 8.08 -31.09 -42.15
N LEU A 149 6.93 -30.43 -42.35
CA LEU A 149 5.98 -30.78 -43.41
C LEU A 149 6.58 -30.61 -44.81
N GLU A 150 7.48 -29.65 -45.00
CA GLU A 150 8.22 -29.48 -46.26
C GLU A 150 9.15 -30.68 -46.53
N LYS A 151 9.89 -31.15 -45.52
CA LYS A 151 10.72 -32.36 -45.64
C LYS A 151 9.89 -33.62 -45.91
N ASP A 152 8.77 -33.78 -45.21
CA ASP A 152 7.85 -34.90 -45.42
C ASP A 152 7.29 -34.88 -46.85
N LYS A 153 6.90 -33.70 -47.33
CA LYS A 153 6.43 -33.49 -48.71
C LYS A 153 7.50 -33.86 -49.74
N GLU A 154 8.75 -33.48 -49.54
CA GLU A 154 9.86 -33.83 -50.43
C GLU A 154 10.12 -35.35 -50.44
N THR A 155 10.10 -35.98 -49.27
CA THR A 155 10.26 -37.43 -49.12
C THR A 155 9.15 -38.19 -49.84
N LEU A 156 7.90 -37.78 -49.66
CA LEU A 156 6.75 -38.39 -50.33
C LEU A 156 6.81 -38.25 -51.85
N LYS A 157 7.33 -37.13 -52.37
CA LYS A 157 7.54 -36.96 -53.81
C LYS A 157 8.58 -37.94 -54.34
N MET A 158 9.73 -38.08 -53.68
CA MET A 158 10.76 -39.05 -54.10
C MET A 158 10.22 -40.49 -54.09
N ASN A 159 9.43 -40.85 -53.07
CA ASN A 159 8.80 -42.16 -52.98
C ASN A 159 7.78 -42.38 -54.10
N LEU A 160 7.00 -41.35 -54.46
CA LEU A 160 6.06 -41.41 -55.58
C LEU A 160 6.80 -41.63 -56.90
N ASP A 161 7.84 -40.84 -57.20
CA ASP A 161 8.65 -40.97 -58.40
C ASP A 161 9.27 -42.38 -58.51
N THR A 162 9.71 -42.93 -57.37
CA THR A 162 10.26 -44.30 -57.28
C THR A 162 9.19 -45.34 -57.57
N ALA A 163 8.01 -45.22 -56.95
CA ALA A 163 6.90 -46.14 -57.18
C ALA A 163 6.40 -46.09 -58.63
N GLU A 164 6.35 -44.90 -59.24
CA GLU A 164 6.03 -44.73 -60.66
C GLU A 164 7.05 -45.42 -61.57
N ALA A 165 8.35 -45.31 -61.26
CA ALA A 165 9.41 -46.02 -62.00
C ALA A 165 9.32 -47.56 -61.85
N GLU A 166 9.02 -48.06 -60.66
CA GLU A 166 8.81 -49.49 -60.41
C GLU A 166 7.59 -50.03 -61.19
N VAL A 167 6.51 -49.26 -61.29
CA VAL A 167 5.34 -49.66 -62.10
C VAL A 167 5.72 -49.77 -63.58
N ILE A 168 6.54 -48.86 -64.11
CA ILE A 168 7.02 -48.91 -65.49
C ILE A 168 7.82 -50.19 -65.72
N THR A 169 8.83 -50.47 -64.89
CA THR A 169 9.68 -51.67 -65.05
C THR A 169 8.86 -52.97 -64.92
N LEU A 170 7.98 -53.05 -63.93
CA LEU A 170 7.08 -54.20 -63.77
C LEU A 170 6.13 -54.36 -64.96
N SER A 171 5.67 -53.28 -65.58
CA SER A 171 4.82 -53.35 -66.78
C SER A 171 5.59 -53.89 -67.99
N GLU A 172 6.87 -53.53 -68.14
CA GLU A 172 7.75 -54.05 -69.18
C GLU A 172 8.07 -55.53 -68.96
N ASP A 173 8.40 -55.92 -67.73
CA ASP A 173 8.63 -57.31 -67.35
C ASP A 173 7.38 -58.17 -67.61
N ASN A 174 6.20 -57.68 -67.21
CA ASN A 174 4.93 -58.35 -67.51
C ASN A 174 4.69 -58.49 -69.01
N ARG A 175 5.03 -57.48 -69.82
CA ARG A 175 4.94 -57.56 -71.29
C ARG A 175 5.85 -58.67 -71.84
N VAL A 176 7.09 -58.76 -71.37
CA VAL A 176 8.04 -59.81 -71.78
C VAL A 176 7.55 -61.19 -71.37
N LEU A 177 7.06 -61.34 -70.14
CA LEU A 177 6.48 -62.58 -69.64
C LEU A 177 5.24 -63.00 -70.44
N ASP A 178 4.39 -62.06 -70.82
CA ASP A 178 3.23 -62.32 -71.68
C ASP A 178 3.63 -62.79 -73.08
N GLU A 179 4.65 -62.19 -73.69
CA GLU A 179 5.20 -62.65 -74.96
C GLU A 179 5.74 -64.08 -74.87
N GLU A 180 6.49 -64.39 -73.82
CA GLU A 180 7.04 -65.73 -73.61
C GLU A 180 5.96 -66.76 -73.28
N ASN A 181 4.97 -66.41 -72.46
CA ASN A 181 3.80 -67.23 -72.20
C ASN A 181 3.04 -67.55 -73.50
N LYS A 182 2.82 -66.54 -74.37
CA LYS A 182 2.22 -66.75 -75.70
C LYS A 182 3.06 -67.70 -76.56
N ARG A 183 4.41 -67.56 -76.57
CA ARG A 183 5.31 -68.48 -77.29
C ARG A 183 5.21 -69.92 -76.76
N LEU A 184 5.26 -70.10 -75.43
CA LEU A 184 5.18 -71.39 -74.77
C LEU A 184 3.82 -72.06 -75.02
N LEU A 185 2.71 -71.32 -74.94
CA LEU A 185 1.39 -71.82 -75.28
C LEU A 185 1.34 -72.30 -76.75
N GLY A 186 1.89 -71.51 -77.69
CA GLY A 186 1.96 -71.91 -79.09
C GLY A 186 2.81 -73.17 -79.32
N LEU A 187 3.92 -73.35 -78.59
CA LEU A 187 4.71 -74.59 -78.64
C LEU A 187 3.94 -75.79 -78.08
N LEU A 188 3.24 -75.59 -76.97
CA LEU A 188 2.45 -76.63 -76.32
C LEU A 188 1.24 -77.07 -77.17
N GLU A 189 0.59 -76.14 -77.86
CA GLU A 189 -0.45 -76.45 -78.85
C GLU A 189 0.11 -77.26 -80.02
N LYS A 190 1.26 -76.85 -80.61
CA LYS A 190 1.96 -77.63 -81.66
C LYS A 190 2.35 -79.03 -81.18
N GLU A 191 2.84 -79.16 -79.95
CA GLU A 191 3.17 -80.45 -79.33
C GLU A 191 1.93 -81.33 -79.12
N ARG A 192 0.82 -80.75 -78.66
CA ARG A 192 -0.49 -81.43 -78.55
C ARG A 192 -0.99 -81.89 -79.93
N GLN A 193 -0.81 -81.08 -80.97
CA GLN A 193 -1.19 -81.39 -82.34
C GLN A 193 -0.34 -82.54 -82.90
N ARG A 194 0.99 -82.50 -82.70
CA ARG A 194 1.91 -83.62 -83.04
C ARG A 194 1.59 -84.90 -82.28
N ARG A 195 1.21 -84.82 -81.00
CA ARG A 195 0.75 -86.00 -80.22
C ARG A 195 -0.61 -86.50 -80.69
N SER A 196 -1.49 -85.64 -81.19
CA SER A 196 -2.77 -86.05 -81.79
C SER A 196 -2.59 -86.73 -83.15
N GLU A 197 -1.56 -86.34 -83.94
CA GLU A 197 -1.16 -87.01 -85.18
C GLU A 197 -0.44 -88.35 -84.90
N ARG A 198 0.39 -88.40 -83.85
CA ARG A 198 1.09 -89.63 -83.43
C ARG A 198 0.18 -90.67 -82.76
N LYS A 199 -1.02 -90.27 -82.32
CA LYS A 199 -2.05 -91.15 -81.73
C LYS A 199 -3.00 -91.81 -82.74
N LYS A 200 -2.69 -91.77 -84.05
CA LYS A 200 -3.40 -92.56 -85.08
C LYS A 200 -2.75 -93.89 -85.46
N SER A 201 -1.64 -94.27 -84.81
CA SER A 201 -1.00 -95.58 -85.06
C SER A 201 -0.44 -96.20 -83.78
N ALA A 202 -1.01 -97.35 -83.42
CA ALA A 202 -0.60 -98.32 -82.40
C ALA A 202 -0.99 -98.07 -80.93
N SER A 203 -1.89 -98.93 -80.47
CA SER A 203 -2.11 -99.30 -79.06
C SER A 203 -1.06 -100.31 -78.61
N THR A 204 -0.69 -100.34 -77.33
CA THR A 204 -0.66 -101.59 -76.51
C THR A 204 -0.54 -101.30 -75.01
N SER A 205 -1.13 -102.23 -74.26
CA SER A 205 -1.31 -102.37 -72.81
C SER A 205 -0.04 -102.75 -72.03
N ILE A 206 0.02 -102.43 -70.72
CA ILE A 206 0.10 -103.36 -69.56
C ILE A 206 0.63 -102.66 -68.27
N LYS A 207 0.00 -103.04 -67.15
CA LYS A 207 0.20 -102.75 -65.71
C LYS A 207 1.64 -102.80 -65.16
N ASN A 208 1.90 -101.95 -64.15
CA ASN A 208 2.48 -102.22 -62.80
C ASN A 208 3.06 -100.91 -62.21
N LYS A 209 3.29 -100.65 -60.92
CA LYS A 209 2.87 -101.05 -59.56
C LYS A 209 3.77 -100.20 -58.62
N ARG A 210 3.26 -99.76 -57.44
CA ARG A 210 3.99 -99.12 -56.27
C ARG A 210 4.34 -97.62 -56.44
N LYS A 211 4.36 -96.75 -55.41
CA LYS A 211 3.98 -96.72 -53.98
C LYS A 211 4.14 -95.25 -53.50
N SER A 212 3.27 -94.82 -52.56
CA SER A 212 3.49 -93.74 -51.56
C SER A 212 3.59 -92.28 -52.07
N SER A 213 3.15 -91.23 -51.39
CA SER A 213 2.74 -91.02 -50.00
C SER A 213 1.80 -89.80 -49.88
N SER A 214 0.72 -89.96 -49.13
CA SER A 214 -0.03 -88.88 -48.48
C SER A 214 0.82 -88.23 -47.39
N LEU A 215 0.58 -86.94 -47.09
CA LEU A 215 0.21 -86.47 -45.75
C LEU A 215 -0.07 -84.97 -45.80
N ARG A 216 -1.27 -84.60 -45.34
CA ARG A 216 -1.51 -83.31 -44.69
C ARG A 216 -0.77 -83.35 -43.34
N ASP A 217 -0.16 -82.23 -42.99
CA ASP A 217 -0.02 -81.71 -41.62
C ASP A 217 0.11 -80.17 -41.78
N GLY A 218 -0.49 -79.30 -40.97
CA GLY A 218 -0.98 -79.54 -39.63
C GLY A 218 -0.15 -78.79 -38.57
N SER A 219 0.07 -77.49 -38.75
CA SER A 219 0.18 -76.47 -37.68
C SER A 219 1.34 -76.62 -36.64
N PRO A 220 1.31 -75.98 -35.45
CA PRO A 220 2.05 -74.75 -35.12
C PRO A 220 2.97 -74.86 -33.87
N ALA A 221 4.00 -74.02 -33.75
CA ALA A 221 4.67 -73.61 -32.50
C ALA A 221 5.82 -72.66 -32.90
N GLY A 222 5.98 -71.45 -32.37
CA GLY A 222 5.95 -71.11 -30.96
C GLY A 222 7.39 -71.00 -30.46
N ARG A 223 7.95 -69.79 -30.50
CA ARG A 223 9.18 -69.27 -29.82
C ARG A 223 9.48 -67.91 -30.47
N ALA A 224 9.57 -66.78 -29.79
CA ALA A 224 9.21 -66.36 -28.46
C ALA A 224 8.90 -64.86 -28.61
N LEU A 225 7.79 -64.39 -28.05
CA LEU A 225 7.66 -62.97 -27.77
C LEU A 225 8.63 -62.71 -26.63
N ASP A 226 9.70 -61.98 -26.93
CA ASP A 226 10.57 -61.41 -25.92
C ASP A 226 9.81 -60.23 -25.30
N PHE A 227 9.06 -60.54 -24.23
CA PHE A 227 8.61 -59.54 -23.29
C PHE A 227 9.71 -59.36 -22.26
N ASP A 228 10.75 -58.61 -22.65
CA ASP A 228 11.55 -57.94 -21.66
C ASP A 228 10.68 -56.83 -21.05
N VAL A 229 10.04 -57.23 -19.95
CA VAL A 229 9.53 -56.37 -18.89
C VAL A 229 10.71 -55.57 -18.36
N ALA A 230 11.01 -54.45 -19.03
CA ALA A 230 11.55 -53.29 -18.38
C ALA A 230 10.37 -52.35 -18.14
N ASP A 231 10.00 -52.25 -16.87
CA ASP A 231 8.90 -51.45 -16.35
C ASP A 231 8.74 -50.14 -17.12
N SER A 232 7.59 -50.08 -17.79
CA SER A 232 6.87 -48.86 -18.08
C SER A 232 6.63 -48.16 -16.74
N SER A 233 7.60 -47.34 -16.29
CA SER A 233 7.40 -46.34 -15.24
C SER A 233 6.51 -45.24 -15.81
N ARG A 234 5.23 -45.59 -16.00
CA ARG A 234 4.14 -44.63 -16.14
C ARG A 234 4.15 -43.78 -14.88
N HIS A 235 4.73 -42.59 -14.98
CA HIS A 235 4.49 -41.56 -13.99
C HIS A 235 2.98 -41.31 -13.91
N PRO A 236 2.33 -41.49 -12.74
CA PRO A 236 0.99 -40.97 -12.57
C PRO A 236 1.06 -39.44 -12.64
N LEU A 237 0.14 -38.87 -13.42
CA LEU A 237 -0.06 -37.45 -13.61
C LEU A 237 -0.18 -36.75 -12.25
N SER A 238 0.62 -35.70 -12.06
CA SER A 238 0.54 -34.78 -10.92
C SER A 238 -0.88 -34.20 -10.82
N PRO A 239 -1.51 -34.21 -9.63
CA PRO A 239 -2.74 -33.45 -9.43
C PRO A 239 -2.50 -31.95 -9.59
N LEU A 240 -3.45 -31.29 -10.24
CA LEU A 240 -3.52 -29.84 -10.46
C LEU A 240 -3.38 -29.04 -9.15
N PRO A 241 -2.79 -27.83 -9.19
CA PRO A 241 -2.66 -26.99 -8.01
C PRO A 241 -4.03 -26.51 -7.51
N HIS A 242 -4.27 -26.69 -6.21
CA HIS A 242 -5.38 -26.04 -5.52
C HIS A 242 -5.12 -24.54 -5.43
N ASN A 243 -6.07 -23.77 -5.98
CA ASN A 243 -6.22 -22.35 -5.71
C ASN A 243 -6.59 -22.12 -4.23
N SER A 244 -5.91 -21.13 -3.65
CA SER A 244 -6.37 -20.16 -2.63
C SER A 244 -5.94 -20.29 -1.16
N PRO A 245 -5.75 -19.14 -0.48
CA PRO A 245 -4.89 -18.96 0.70
C PRO A 245 -5.69 -18.88 2.02
N PRO A 246 -5.01 -18.91 3.19
CA PRO A 246 -5.56 -18.30 4.38
C PRO A 246 -4.76 -17.08 4.84
N ASP A 247 -5.53 -16.02 5.09
CA ASP A 247 -5.21 -14.85 5.90
C ASP A 247 -4.35 -15.17 7.13
N TYR A 248 -3.30 -14.38 7.37
CA TYR A 248 -3.03 -13.90 8.72
C TYR A 248 -2.70 -12.41 8.75
N ARG A 249 -3.58 -11.75 9.48
CA ARG A 249 -3.66 -10.36 9.88
C ARG A 249 -2.57 -10.03 10.91
N ALA A 250 -2.06 -8.81 10.81
CA ALA A 250 -1.61 -7.92 11.89
C ALA A 250 -0.41 -8.34 12.76
N HIS A 251 0.66 -7.53 12.71
CA HIS A 251 1.14 -6.85 13.92
C HIS A 251 1.62 -5.44 13.60
N LYS A 252 0.95 -4.47 14.23
CA LYS A 252 1.44 -3.11 14.46
C LYS A 252 2.66 -3.17 15.37
N LYS A 253 3.70 -2.42 15.04
CA LYS A 253 4.32 -1.41 15.91
C LYS A 253 5.22 -0.51 15.07
#